data_AF-A0A224XM23-F1
#
_entry.id   AF-A0A224XM23-F1
#
_cell.length_a   1.000
_cell.length_b   1.000
_cell.length_c   1.000
_cell.angle_alpha   90.00
_cell.angle_beta   90.00
_cell.angle_gamma   90.00
#
_symmetry.space_group_name_H-M   'P 1'
#
loop_
_entity.id
_entity.type
_entity.pdbx_description
1 polymer ?
#
loop_
_entity_poly.entity_id
_entity_poly.type
_entity_poly.pdbx_seq_one_letter_code
_entity_poly.pdbx_strand_id
1 'polypeptide(L)'
;MHSNICLVLATGLSGLYSSLPRRLDIDAVDWYRLTPDDVSELPPLAAFMNSLDFCNAAVHRAHPLVVRTLLEFIYQGFLVPVMGPALIQSAVYELTTATSYFDAFIRSLSEPGLIFCFVKFILTEDYDGQCIIDILIERIHSSSKLCLVTLALLETLVDLNCEDIMLELVFKYLI
;
A
#
# COMPACT_ATOMS: atom_id res chain seq x y z
N MET A 1 24.17 15.37 -6.23
CA MET A 1 24.09 15.18 -4.77
C MET A 1 22.82 14.42 -4.47
N HIS A 2 22.94 13.12 -4.16
CA HIS A 2 21.81 12.35 -3.62
C HIS A 2 21.51 12.89 -2.22
N SER A 3 20.32 13.42 -1.99
CA SER A 3 19.95 13.89 -0.66
C SER A 3 19.89 12.67 0.28
N ASN A 4 20.79 12.58 1.26
CA ASN A 4 20.82 11.52 2.27
C ASN A 4 19.45 11.34 2.97
N ILE A 5 18.64 12.40 3.01
CA ILE A 5 17.32 12.41 3.62
C ILE A 5 16.34 11.48 2.88
N CYS A 6 16.32 11.47 1.54
CA CYS A 6 15.38 10.63 0.79
C CYS A 6 15.68 9.14 0.97
N LEU A 7 16.96 8.77 1.01
CA LEU A 7 17.38 7.40 1.30
C LEU A 7 16.99 6.99 2.72
N VAL A 8 17.27 7.85 3.71
CA VAL A 8 16.90 7.61 5.12
C VAL A 8 15.40 7.41 5.27
N LEU A 9 14.57 8.21 4.59
CA LEU A 9 13.11 8.08 4.65
C LEU A 9 12.62 6.75 4.08
N ALA A 10 13.11 6.34 2.91
CA ALA A 10 12.71 5.07 2.31
C ALA A 10 13.17 3.87 3.16
N THR A 11 14.42 3.88 3.65
CA THR A 11 14.86 2.86 4.62
C THR A 11 14.08 2.92 5.92
N GLY A 12 13.60 4.12 6.29
CA GLY A 12 12.76 4.36 7.46
C GLY A 12 11.40 3.71 7.35
N LEU A 13 10.71 3.85 6.21
CA LEU A 13 9.44 3.16 5.95
C LEU A 13 9.58 1.65 6.05
N SER A 14 10.63 1.07 5.45
CA SER A 14 10.90 -0.36 5.53
C SER A 14 11.17 -0.84 6.96
N GLY A 15 11.92 -0.06 7.76
CA GLY A 15 12.15 -0.34 9.18
C GLY A 15 10.89 -0.23 10.04
N LEU A 16 10.07 0.80 9.80
CA LEU A 16 8.79 1.00 10.48
C LEU A 16 7.80 -0.12 10.13
N TYR A 17 7.70 -0.50 8.87
CA TYR A 17 6.86 -1.63 8.43
C TYR A 17 7.29 -2.94 9.09
N SER A 18 8.59 -3.20 9.15
CA SER A 18 9.15 -4.39 9.82
C SER A 18 8.82 -4.46 11.31
N SER A 19 8.50 -3.32 11.92
CA SER A 19 8.10 -3.21 13.33
C SER A 19 6.60 -3.39 13.54
N LEU A 20 5.80 -3.46 12.47
CA LEU A 20 4.36 -3.68 12.57
C LEU A 20 4.06 -5.12 13.00
N PRO A 21 2.98 -5.34 13.77
CA PRO A 21 2.46 -6.69 14.00
C PRO A 21 2.14 -7.36 12.67
N ARG A 22 2.64 -8.58 12.47
CA ARG A 22 2.33 -9.39 11.27
C ARG A 22 0.91 -9.95 11.29
N ARG A 23 0.27 -9.95 12.46
CA ARG A 23 -1.12 -10.36 12.64
C ARG A 23 -1.81 -9.35 13.53
N LEU A 24 -2.92 -8.82 13.04
CA LEU A 24 -3.86 -8.04 13.85
C LEU A 24 -4.80 -9.00 14.59
N ASP A 25 -5.01 -8.76 15.88
CA ASP A 25 -5.91 -9.55 16.70
C ASP A 25 -7.31 -8.96 16.64
N ILE A 26 -8.10 -9.40 15.65
CA ILE A 26 -9.41 -8.82 15.34
C ILE A 26 -10.48 -9.91 15.31
N ASP A 27 -11.28 -9.92 16.37
CA ASP A 27 -12.33 -10.90 16.61
C ASP A 27 -13.63 -10.60 15.85
N ALA A 28 -13.84 -9.35 15.41
CA ALA A 28 -15.04 -8.96 14.68
C ALA A 28 -15.12 -9.66 13.32
N VAL A 29 -16.25 -10.32 13.05
CA VAL A 29 -16.48 -11.14 11.84
C VAL A 29 -16.55 -10.29 10.58
N ASP A 30 -17.15 -9.10 10.71
CA ASP A 30 -17.40 -8.11 9.68
C ASP A 30 -16.27 -7.09 9.53
N TRP A 31 -15.16 -7.22 10.26
CA TRP A 31 -14.03 -6.31 10.10
C TRP A 31 -13.34 -6.50 8.76
N TYR A 32 -13.15 -5.39 8.03
CA TYR A 32 -12.56 -5.39 6.70
C TYR A 32 -11.53 -4.26 6.46
N ARG A 33 -11.37 -3.31 7.40
CA ARG A 33 -10.53 -2.12 7.18
C ARG A 33 -10.10 -1.49 8.51
N LEU A 34 -8.87 -0.97 8.53
CA LEU A 34 -8.36 -0.15 9.64
C LEU A 34 -8.97 1.26 9.63
N THR A 35 -9.48 1.69 10.77
CA THR A 35 -10.00 3.03 11.01
C THR A 35 -8.91 3.97 11.54
N PRO A 36 -9.14 5.30 11.55
CA PRO A 36 -8.24 6.23 12.23
C PRO A 36 -8.05 5.92 13.73
N ASP A 37 -9.09 5.42 14.39
CA ASP A 37 -9.02 5.02 15.80
C ASP A 37 -8.08 3.82 15.97
N ASP A 38 -8.20 2.78 15.12
CA ASP A 38 -7.28 1.64 15.13
C ASP A 38 -5.81 2.06 14.94
N VAL A 39 -5.56 3.04 14.07
CA VAL A 39 -4.21 3.60 13.86
C VAL A 39 -3.71 4.26 15.15
N SER A 40 -4.56 5.03 15.82
CA SER A 40 -4.21 5.72 17.06
C SER A 40 -3.94 4.77 18.22
N GLU A 41 -4.64 3.63 18.25
CA GLU A 41 -4.51 2.59 19.28
C GLU A 41 -3.30 1.66 19.06
N LEU A 42 -2.71 1.67 17.85
CA LEU A 42 -1.54 0.87 17.50
C LEU A 42 -0.30 1.77 17.25
N PRO A 43 0.52 2.06 18.28
CA PRO A 43 1.64 3.01 18.15
C PRO A 43 2.64 2.73 17.02
N PRO A 44 3.02 1.47 16.71
CA PRO A 44 3.88 1.19 15.56
C PRO A 44 3.25 1.60 14.23
N LEU A 45 1.93 1.41 14.08
CA LEU A 45 1.19 1.82 12.90
C LEU A 45 1.06 3.34 12.83
N ALA A 46 0.73 4.01 13.94
CA ALA A 46 0.74 5.48 14.00
C ALA A 46 2.11 6.06 13.59
N ALA A 47 3.21 5.46 14.04
CA ALA A 47 4.56 5.87 13.65
C ALA A 47 4.82 5.70 12.14
N PHE A 48 4.36 4.59 11.55
CA PHE A 48 4.42 4.40 10.10
C PHE A 48 3.60 5.46 9.36
N MET A 49 2.34 5.69 9.76
CA MET A 49 1.45 6.65 9.13
C MET A 49 2.01 8.07 9.19
N ASN A 50 2.58 8.48 10.33
CA ASN A 50 3.26 9.78 10.46
C ASN A 50 4.45 9.93 9.50
N SER A 51 5.20 8.85 9.26
CA SER A 51 6.32 8.86 8.30
C SER A 51 5.82 8.97 6.86
N LEU A 52 4.69 8.34 6.55
CA LEU A 52 4.04 8.44 5.24
C LEU A 52 3.46 9.84 5.01
N ASP A 53 2.86 10.46 6.03
CA ASP A 53 2.40 11.85 5.99
C ASP A 53 3.54 12.84 5.80
N PHE A 54 4.70 12.56 6.41
CA PHE A 54 5.91 13.33 6.13
C PHE A 54 6.32 13.20 4.66
N CYS A 55 6.20 12.01 4.05
CA CYS A 55 6.46 11.82 2.63
C CYS A 55 5.49 12.64 1.76
N ASN A 56 4.18 12.66 2.06
CA ASN A 56 3.21 13.55 1.41
C ASN A 56 3.68 15.02 1.50
N ALA A 57 3.98 15.50 2.70
CA ALA A 57 4.42 16.89 2.90
C ALA A 57 5.72 17.23 2.14
N ALA A 58 6.65 16.27 2.05
CA ALA A 58 7.90 16.43 1.31
C ALA A 58 7.66 16.48 -0.21
N VAL A 59 6.81 15.60 -0.75
CA VAL A 59 6.44 15.63 -2.18
C VAL A 59 5.77 16.95 -2.56
N HIS A 60 4.92 17.48 -1.69
CA HIS A 60 4.23 18.75 -1.91
C HIS A 60 5.17 19.97 -1.94
N ARG A 61 6.15 20.02 -1.03
CA ARG A 61 6.93 21.25 -0.73
C ARG A 61 8.36 21.25 -1.23
N ALA A 62 8.94 20.09 -1.54
CA ALA A 62 10.35 20.00 -1.89
C ALA A 62 10.63 20.37 -3.35
N HIS A 63 11.90 20.64 -3.63
CA HIS A 63 12.36 20.87 -5.00
C HIS A 63 12.13 19.61 -5.87
N PRO A 64 11.71 19.72 -7.15
CA PRO A 64 11.35 18.58 -7.99
C PRO A 64 12.39 17.46 -8.07
N LEU A 65 13.68 17.78 -8.04
CA LEU A 65 14.75 16.79 -8.00
C LEU A 65 14.72 15.93 -6.72
N VAL A 66 14.41 16.52 -5.57
CA VAL A 66 14.29 15.82 -4.28
C VAL A 66 13.05 14.93 -4.30
N VAL A 67 11.94 15.44 -4.85
CA VAL A 67 10.69 14.68 -5.03
C VAL A 67 10.94 13.44 -5.87
N ARG A 68 11.56 13.58 -7.06
CA ARG A 68 11.87 12.45 -7.93
C ARG A 68 12.70 11.38 -7.20
N THR A 69 13.75 11.80 -6.51
CA THR A 69 14.60 10.86 -5.75
C THR A 69 13.86 10.20 -4.58
N LEU A 70 12.97 10.92 -3.89
CA LEU A 70 12.13 10.34 -2.84
C LEU A 70 11.19 9.27 -3.39
N LEU A 71 10.49 9.56 -4.48
CA LEU A 71 9.57 8.63 -5.14
C LEU A 71 10.32 7.37 -5.63
N GLU A 72 11.49 7.54 -6.25
CA GLU A 72 12.34 6.42 -6.68
C GLU A 72 12.75 5.54 -5.50
N PHE A 73 13.15 6.12 -4.37
CA PHE A 73 13.54 5.35 -3.19
C PHE A 73 12.36 4.67 -2.49
N ILE A 74 11.18 5.29 -2.43
CA ILE A 74 9.97 4.65 -1.89
C ILE A 74 9.62 3.43 -2.76
N TYR A 75 9.67 3.59 -4.08
CA TYR A 75 9.36 2.51 -5.00
C TYR A 75 10.34 1.34 -4.88
N GLN A 76 11.64 1.62 -5.02
CA GLN A 76 12.70 0.60 -5.07
C GLN A 76 13.12 0.09 -3.68
N GLY A 77 12.89 0.86 -2.62
CA GLY A 77 13.35 0.56 -1.26
C GLY A 77 12.24 0.05 -0.33
N PHE A 78 10.98 0.33 -0.64
CA PHE A 78 9.84 -0.08 0.19
C PHE A 78 8.79 -0.86 -0.59
N LEU A 79 8.21 -0.31 -1.67
CA LEU A 79 7.11 -0.97 -2.38
C LEU A 79 7.53 -2.33 -2.93
N VAL A 80 8.52 -2.36 -3.82
CA VAL A 80 8.98 -3.60 -4.46
C VAL A 80 9.54 -4.63 -3.45
N PRO A 81 10.52 -4.29 -2.59
CA PRO A 81 11.18 -5.30 -1.76
C PRO A 81 10.44 -5.63 -0.45
N VAL A 82 9.53 -4.78 0.03
CA VAL A 82 8.82 -5.00 1.31
C VAL A 82 7.35 -5.30 1.08
N MET A 83 6.64 -4.40 0.39
CA MET A 83 5.20 -4.60 0.16
C MET A 83 4.93 -5.73 -0.81
N GLY A 84 5.74 -5.89 -1.85
CA GLY A 84 5.64 -7.00 -2.81
C GLY A 84 5.55 -8.37 -2.13
N PRO A 85 6.61 -8.82 -1.44
CA PRO A 85 6.60 -10.09 -0.71
C PRO A 85 5.47 -10.18 0.32
N ALA A 86 5.17 -9.09 1.04
CA ALA A 86 4.10 -9.07 2.03
C ALA A 86 2.70 -9.24 1.42
N LEU A 87 2.50 -8.78 0.19
CA LEU A 87 1.24 -8.84 -0.54
C LEU A 87 1.10 -10.10 -1.38
N ILE A 88 2.09 -10.98 -1.50
CA ILE A 88 2.00 -12.24 -2.27
C ILE A 88 2.27 -13.51 -1.44
N GLN A 89 2.64 -13.35 -0.16
CA GLN A 89 2.95 -14.49 0.69
C GLN A 89 1.76 -15.43 0.90
N SER A 90 2.03 -16.66 1.34
CA SER A 90 1.01 -17.72 1.47
C SER A 90 0.26 -17.73 2.81
N ALA A 91 0.77 -17.07 3.85
CA ALA A 91 0.13 -17.09 5.16
C ALA A 91 -1.08 -16.15 5.19
N VAL A 92 -2.29 -16.70 5.10
CA VAL A 92 -3.55 -15.95 4.97
C VAL A 92 -3.72 -14.84 6.04
N TYR A 93 -3.36 -15.09 7.29
CA TYR A 93 -3.48 -14.09 8.37
C TYR A 93 -2.51 -12.92 8.20
N GLU A 94 -1.27 -13.20 7.79
CA GLU A 94 -0.29 -12.16 7.52
C GLU A 94 -0.64 -11.39 6.25
N LEU A 95 -1.15 -12.09 5.24
CA LEU A 95 -1.63 -11.51 4.00
C LEU A 95 -2.83 -10.58 4.23
N THR A 96 -3.78 -10.99 5.08
CA THR A 96 -4.93 -10.18 5.49
C THR A 96 -4.46 -8.91 6.19
N THR A 97 -3.47 -9.03 7.09
CA THR A 97 -2.88 -7.91 7.82
C THR A 97 -2.15 -6.94 6.89
N ALA A 98 -1.27 -7.46 6.03
CA ALA A 98 -0.53 -6.67 5.04
C ALA A 98 -1.46 -5.94 4.06
N THR A 99 -2.52 -6.61 3.59
CA THR A 99 -3.53 -6.01 2.71
C THR A 99 -4.26 -4.86 3.41
N SER A 100 -4.62 -5.04 4.69
CA SER A 100 -5.29 -4.01 5.49
C SER A 100 -4.39 -2.79 5.74
N TYR A 101 -3.10 -3.02 6.03
CA TYR A 101 -2.13 -1.92 6.13
C TYR A 101 -1.98 -1.19 4.80
N PHE A 102 -1.87 -1.92 3.69
CA PHE A 102 -1.69 -1.32 2.37
C PHE A 102 -2.91 -0.47 1.96
N ASP A 103 -4.13 -0.92 2.25
CA ASP A 103 -5.35 -0.11 2.11
C ASP A 103 -5.26 1.19 2.91
N ALA A 104 -4.89 1.12 4.19
CA ALA A 104 -4.72 2.30 5.03
C ALA A 104 -3.66 3.26 4.48
N PHE A 105 -2.56 2.74 3.94
CA PHE A 105 -1.49 3.55 3.36
C PHE A 105 -1.98 4.31 2.14
N ILE A 106 -2.69 3.65 1.21
CA ILE A 106 -3.21 4.31 0.00
C ILE A 106 -4.24 5.38 0.37
N ARG A 107 -5.13 5.10 1.33
CA ARG A 107 -6.11 6.11 1.80
C ARG A 107 -5.48 7.34 2.45
N SER A 108 -4.26 7.24 2.97
CA SER A 108 -3.53 8.41 3.50
C SER A 108 -2.72 9.16 2.46
N LEU A 109 -2.60 8.67 1.22
CA LEU A 109 -1.88 9.38 0.16
C LEU A 109 -2.72 10.56 -0.34
N SER A 110 -2.09 11.73 -0.44
CA SER A 110 -2.73 12.95 -0.96
C SER A 110 -1.99 13.54 -2.16
N GLU A 111 -0.70 13.24 -2.30
CA GLU A 111 0.12 13.80 -3.37
C GLU A 111 0.12 12.92 -4.63
N PRO A 112 -0.16 13.47 -5.84
CA PRO A 112 -0.26 12.70 -7.08
C PRO A 112 0.98 11.86 -7.40
N GLY A 113 2.17 12.34 -7.06
CA GLY A 113 3.42 11.61 -7.28
C GLY A 113 3.51 10.30 -6.47
N LEU A 114 3.04 10.32 -5.22
CA LEU A 114 3.01 9.12 -4.37
C LEU A 114 1.91 8.16 -4.79
N ILE A 115 0.71 8.69 -5.09
CA ILE A 115 -0.40 7.91 -5.60
C ILE A 115 0.05 7.16 -6.85
N PHE A 116 0.66 7.86 -7.82
CA PHE A 116 1.22 7.24 -9.01
C PHE A 116 2.22 6.13 -8.70
N CYS A 117 3.13 6.31 -7.73
CA CYS A 117 4.07 5.25 -7.34
C CYS A 117 3.36 3.98 -6.83
N PHE A 118 2.32 4.12 -6.00
CA PHE A 118 1.57 2.98 -5.47
C PHE A 118 0.72 2.31 -6.54
N VAL A 119 0.03 3.09 -7.38
CA VAL A 119 -0.75 2.58 -8.52
C VAL A 119 0.15 1.84 -9.50
N LYS A 120 1.27 2.45 -9.90
CA LYS A 120 2.25 1.81 -10.77
C LYS A 120 2.72 0.48 -10.18
N PHE A 121 3.05 0.43 -8.89
CA PHE A 121 3.46 -0.79 -8.22
C PHE A 121 2.41 -1.90 -8.36
N ILE A 122 1.14 -1.59 -8.13
CA ILE A 122 0.03 -2.57 -8.23
C ILE A 122 -0.19 -3.07 -9.66
N LEU A 123 -0.08 -2.17 -10.64
CA LEU A 123 -0.42 -2.47 -12.03
C LEU A 123 0.74 -3.05 -12.86
N THR A 124 1.98 -2.88 -12.41
CA THR A 124 3.16 -3.20 -13.24
C THR A 124 4.19 -4.11 -12.60
N GLU A 125 4.19 -4.28 -11.27
CA GLU A 125 5.11 -5.23 -10.65
C GLU A 125 4.57 -6.65 -10.79
N ASP A 126 5.44 -7.51 -11.31
CA ASP A 126 5.19 -8.91 -11.61
C ASP A 126 5.87 -9.82 -10.59
N TYR A 127 5.15 -10.83 -10.13
CA TYR A 127 5.66 -11.89 -9.28
C TYR A 127 5.26 -13.23 -9.89
N ASP A 128 6.26 -13.98 -10.35
CA ASP A 128 6.09 -15.28 -11.01
C ASP A 128 5.11 -15.26 -12.20
N GLY A 129 5.09 -14.16 -12.98
CA GLY A 129 4.26 -14.01 -14.18
C GLY A 129 2.84 -13.51 -13.91
N GLN A 130 2.54 -13.07 -12.68
CA GLN A 130 1.29 -12.41 -12.32
C GLN A 130 1.55 -11.02 -11.74
N CYS A 131 0.81 -10.02 -12.22
CA CYS A 131 0.80 -8.69 -11.64
C CYS A 131 0.02 -8.69 -10.31
N ILE A 132 0.38 -7.77 -9.40
CA ILE A 132 -0.29 -7.66 -8.09
C ILE A 132 -1.81 -7.49 -8.24
N ILE A 133 -2.27 -6.71 -9.21
CA ILE A 133 -3.71 -6.50 -9.44
C ILE A 133 -4.45 -7.81 -9.73
N ASP A 134 -3.89 -8.69 -10.55
CA ASP A 134 -4.48 -9.98 -10.88
C ASP A 134 -4.55 -10.89 -9.65
N ILE A 135 -3.47 -10.89 -8.85
CA ILE A 135 -3.43 -11.62 -7.57
C ILE A 135 -4.52 -11.12 -6.61
N LEU A 136 -4.77 -9.80 -6.54
CA LEU A 136 -5.84 -9.24 -5.72
C LEU A 136 -7.22 -9.66 -6.25
N ILE A 137 -7.43 -9.66 -7.56
CA ILE A 137 -8.67 -10.12 -8.18
C ILE A 137 -8.92 -11.61 -7.85
N GLU A 138 -7.92 -12.47 -7.95
CA GLU A 138 -8.07 -13.89 -7.61
C GLU A 138 -8.53 -14.12 -6.15
N ARG A 139 -8.10 -13.27 -5.21
CA ARG A 139 -8.46 -13.38 -3.78
C ARG A 139 -9.94 -13.16 -3.50
N ILE A 140 -10.64 -12.39 -4.34
CA ILE A 140 -12.06 -12.07 -4.11
C ILE A 140 -12.96 -13.30 -4.26
N HIS A 141 -12.48 -14.34 -4.95
CA HIS A 141 -13.19 -15.62 -5.07
C HIS A 141 -13.17 -16.45 -3.78
N SER A 142 -12.39 -16.06 -2.77
CA SER A 142 -12.35 -16.77 -1.48
C SER A 142 -13.49 -16.33 -0.55
N SER A 143 -14.07 -17.25 0.23
CA SER A 143 -15.05 -16.93 1.29
C SER A 143 -14.34 -16.68 2.63
N SER A 144 -13.41 -15.73 2.68
CA SER A 144 -12.55 -15.50 3.84
C SER A 144 -12.41 -14.02 4.20
N LYS A 145 -11.89 -13.70 5.40
CA LYS A 145 -11.58 -12.32 5.80
C LYS A 145 -10.59 -11.65 4.82
N LEU A 146 -9.72 -12.43 4.17
CA LEU A 146 -8.85 -11.95 3.10
C LEU A 146 -9.63 -11.37 1.92
N CYS A 147 -10.79 -11.96 1.57
CA CYS A 147 -11.65 -11.41 0.52
C CYS A 147 -12.20 -10.06 0.93
N LEU A 148 -12.69 -9.90 2.17
CA LEU A 148 -13.25 -8.63 2.65
C LEU A 148 -12.22 -7.50 2.64
N VAL A 149 -11.02 -7.73 3.18
CA VAL A 149 -9.97 -6.70 3.19
C VAL A 149 -9.42 -6.42 1.78
N THR A 150 -9.44 -7.42 0.89
CA THR A 150 -9.08 -7.21 -0.53
C THR A 150 -10.13 -6.37 -1.25
N LEU A 151 -11.42 -6.64 -1.03
CA LEU A 151 -12.50 -5.84 -1.59
C LEU A 151 -12.43 -4.39 -1.09
N ALA A 152 -12.10 -4.18 0.18
CA ALA A 152 -11.84 -2.85 0.72
C ALA A 152 -10.68 -2.15 -0.02
N LEU A 153 -9.55 -2.83 -0.20
CA LEU A 153 -8.44 -2.28 -0.97
C LEU A 153 -8.87 -1.94 -2.41
N LEU A 154 -9.62 -2.81 -3.08
CA LEU A 154 -10.11 -2.56 -4.44
C LEU A 154 -11.08 -1.37 -4.50
N GLU A 155 -11.97 -1.22 -3.52
CA GLU A 155 -12.82 -0.02 -3.36
C GLU A 155 -11.96 1.25 -3.26
N THR A 156 -10.96 1.25 -2.39
CA THR A 156 -10.01 2.37 -2.24
C THR A 156 -9.32 2.70 -3.58
N LEU A 157 -8.90 1.69 -4.34
CA LEU A 157 -8.26 1.88 -5.64
C LEU A 157 -9.21 2.49 -6.67
N VAL A 158 -10.46 2.04 -6.73
CA VAL A 158 -11.50 2.63 -7.60
C VAL A 158 -11.76 4.09 -7.21
N ASP A 159 -11.79 4.40 -5.92
CA ASP A 159 -12.00 5.77 -5.42
C ASP A 159 -10.85 6.74 -5.76
N LEU A 160 -9.67 6.24 -6.16
CA LEU A 160 -8.61 7.09 -6.71
C LEU A 160 -9.01 7.73 -8.05
N ASN A 161 -10.05 7.23 -8.72
CA ASN A 161 -10.52 7.69 -10.03
C ASN A 161 -9.40 7.74 -11.09
N CYS A 162 -8.42 6.83 -10.99
CA CYS A 162 -7.31 6.71 -11.92
C CYS A 162 -7.75 5.91 -13.15
N GLU A 163 -7.52 6.47 -14.35
CA GLU A 163 -7.93 5.85 -15.63
C GLU A 163 -7.39 4.42 -15.78
N ASP A 164 -6.10 4.21 -15.48
CA ASP A 164 -5.46 2.90 -15.59
C ASP A 164 -6.09 1.87 -14.63
N ILE A 165 -6.46 2.29 -13.41
CA ILE A 165 -7.16 1.42 -12.45
C ILE A 165 -8.57 1.09 -12.94
N MET A 166 -9.30 2.10 -13.42
CA MET A 166 -10.67 1.90 -13.93
C MET A 166 -10.68 0.95 -15.14
N LEU A 167 -9.66 1.04 -16.00
CA LEU A 167 -9.50 0.11 -17.12
C LEU A 167 -9.32 -1.33 -16.63
N GLU A 168 -8.35 -1.58 -15.74
CA GLU A 168 -8.03 -2.94 -15.29
C GLU A 168 -9.13 -3.56 -14.41
N LEU A 169 -9.75 -2.79 -13.51
CA LEU A 169 -10.74 -3.31 -12.56
C LEU A 169 -12.18 -3.30 -13.07
N VAL A 170 -12.54 -2.37 -13.95
CA VAL A 170 -13.94 -2.17 -14.35
C VAL A 170 -14.13 -2.43 -15.83
N PHE A 171 -13.42 -1.70 -16.70
CA PHE A 171 -13.75 -1.72 -18.13
C PHE A 171 -13.30 -2.99 -18.86
N LYS A 172 -12.18 -3.61 -18.46
CA LYS A 172 -11.67 -4.85 -19.08
C LYS A 172 -12.64 -6.02 -19.03
N TYR A 173 -13.56 -6.04 -18.08
CA TYR A 173 -14.59 -7.08 -17.92
C TYR A 173 -15.92 -6.76 -18.60
N LEU A 174 -16.08 -5.54 -19.13
CA LEU A 174 -17.31 -5.08 -19.79
C LEU A 174 -17.22 -5.11 -21.33
N ILE A 175 -16.05 -5.44 -21.88
CA ILE A 175 -15.75 -5.51 -23.31
C ILE A 175 -15.67 -6.98 -23.72
#